data_AF-A0A358UZU3-F1
#
_entry.id   AF-A0A358UZU3-F1
#
_cell.length_a   1.000
_cell.length_b   1.000
_cell.length_c   1.000
_cell.angle_alpha   90.00
_cell.angle_beta   90.00
_cell.angle_gamma   90.00
#
_symmetry.space_group_name_H-M   'P 1'
#
loop_
_entity.id
_entity.type
_entity.pdbx_description
1 polymer ?
#
loop_
_entity_poly.entity_id
_entity_poly.type
_entity_poly.pdbx_seq_one_letter_code
_entity_poly.pdbx_strand_id
1 'polypeptide(L)'
;ERPTSVKRLIASASFRNELVESADLVFPAALPFEKSGTYVNSEGRAQYSDIAVPMAGESWPDAVIWISVMKELGEATPSTPREILDEVRNNHPELFERNYPVKSSEAEPKLPSTRLAPPKRHRGLLLDKSEWLRKLQEHLDFSKEFSPWF
;
A
#
# COMPACT_ATOMS: atom_id res chain seq x y z
N GLU A 1 -2.40 -5.30 20.46
CA GLU A 1 -1.08 -5.90 20.81
C GLU A 1 -0.57 -6.89 19.75
N ARG A 2 0.75 -7.10 19.67
CA ARG A 2 1.41 -8.02 18.70
C ARG A 2 1.21 -9.50 19.09
N PRO A 3 0.82 -10.40 18.16
CA PRO A 3 0.74 -11.82 18.44
C PRO A 3 2.10 -12.43 18.78
N THR A 4 2.15 -13.31 19.78
CA THR A 4 3.39 -13.90 20.32
C THR A 4 4.16 -14.78 19.33
N SER A 5 3.50 -15.33 18.31
CA SER A 5 4.14 -16.12 17.26
C SER A 5 4.78 -15.27 16.15
N VAL A 6 4.49 -13.97 16.10
CA VAL A 6 4.94 -13.08 15.01
C VAL A 6 6.35 -12.58 15.32
N LYS A 7 7.33 -12.96 14.49
CA LYS A 7 8.76 -12.56 14.60
C LYS A 7 9.09 -11.17 14.06
N ARG A 8 8.34 -10.69 13.07
CA ARG A 8 8.41 -9.31 12.56
C ARG A 8 7.00 -8.84 12.22
N LEU A 9 6.67 -7.62 12.63
CA LEU A 9 5.39 -7.00 12.33
C LEU A 9 5.62 -5.78 11.45
N ILE A 10 5.09 -5.82 10.23
CA ILE A 10 5.09 -4.71 9.28
C ILE A 10 3.65 -4.22 9.16
N ALA A 11 3.41 -2.94 9.42
CA ALA A 11 2.08 -2.35 9.38
C ALA A 11 1.99 -1.30 8.28
N SER A 12 0.85 -1.25 7.58
CA SER A 12 0.44 -0.11 6.75
C SER A 12 -0.78 0.51 7.42
N ALA A 13 -0.69 1.76 7.84
CA ALA A 13 -1.75 2.38 8.64
C ALA A 13 -1.81 3.90 8.48
N SER A 14 -3.02 4.43 8.49
CA SER A 14 -3.29 5.88 8.47
C SER A 14 -3.37 6.50 9.85
N PHE A 15 -3.55 5.69 10.89
CA PHE A 15 -3.72 6.14 12.28
C PHE A 15 -2.83 5.36 13.22
N ARG A 16 -2.39 6.03 14.28
CA ARG A 16 -1.65 5.40 15.37
C ARG A 16 -2.59 4.55 16.22
N ASN A 17 -2.23 3.28 16.42
CA ASN A 17 -2.91 2.34 17.30
C ASN A 17 -1.89 1.37 17.92
N GLU A 18 -2.33 0.52 18.85
CA GLU A 18 -1.45 -0.42 19.56
C GLU A 18 -0.70 -1.40 18.63
N LEU A 19 -1.28 -1.75 17.47
CA LEU A 19 -0.63 -2.63 16.50
C LEU A 19 0.51 -1.90 15.80
N VAL A 20 0.27 -0.64 15.40
CA VAL A 20 1.27 0.24 14.79
C VAL A 20 2.42 0.53 15.76
N GLU A 21 2.12 0.75 17.04
CA GLU A 21 3.14 0.99 18.07
C GLU A 21 4.02 -0.23 18.35
N SER A 22 3.49 -1.44 18.15
CA SER A 22 4.23 -2.70 18.32
C SER A 22 4.88 -3.23 17.02
N ALA A 23 4.75 -2.49 15.92
CA ALA A 23 5.32 -2.85 14.63
C ALA A 23 6.82 -2.52 14.55
N ASP A 24 7.60 -3.39 13.90
CA ASP A 24 9.01 -3.17 13.58
C ASP A 24 9.18 -2.11 12.46
N LEU A 25 8.20 -2.05 11.56
CA LEU A 25 8.16 -1.13 10.43
C LEU A 25 6.72 -0.67 10.18
N VAL A 26 6.55 0.62 9.92
CA VAL A 26 5.25 1.22 9.61
C VAL A 26 5.34 1.99 8.30
N PHE A 27 4.46 1.67 7.35
CA PHE A 27 4.20 2.47 6.17
C PHE A 27 3.04 3.43 6.44
N PRO A 28 3.23 4.75 6.24
CA PRO A 28 2.16 5.72 6.41
C PRO A 28 1.16 5.58 5.25
N ALA A 29 -0.04 5.09 5.54
CA ALA A 29 -1.07 4.89 4.54
C ALA A 29 -1.99 6.11 4.42
N ALA A 30 -2.30 6.52 3.20
CA ALA A 30 -3.24 7.60 2.93
C ALA A 30 -4.67 7.21 3.36
N LEU A 31 -5.48 8.19 3.74
CA LEU A 31 -6.88 7.99 4.09
C LEU A 31 -7.73 7.67 2.85
N PRO A 32 -8.92 7.04 3.00
CA PRO A 32 -9.78 6.70 1.87
C PRO A 32 -10.13 7.87 0.95
N PHE A 33 -10.25 9.08 1.48
CA PHE A 33 -10.58 10.30 0.73
C PHE A 33 -9.36 11.05 0.16
N GLU A 34 -8.14 10.60 0.48
CA GLU A 34 -6.87 11.15 -0.02
C GLU A 34 -6.32 10.40 -1.24
N LYS A 35 -6.98 9.28 -1.60
CA LYS A 35 -6.57 8.37 -2.68
C LYS A 35 -7.78 7.95 -3.48
N SER A 36 -7.57 7.68 -4.77
CA SER A 36 -8.58 7.02 -5.58
C SER A 36 -8.59 5.52 -5.28
N GLY A 37 -9.76 4.88 -5.32
CA GLY A 37 -9.86 3.45 -5.12
C GLY A 37 -11.25 2.89 -5.39
N THR A 38 -11.31 1.57 -5.55
CA THR A 38 -12.57 0.84 -5.68
C THR A 38 -12.94 0.24 -4.33
N TYR A 39 -14.17 0.48 -3.88
CA TYR A 39 -14.73 -0.02 -2.63
C TYR A 39 -15.98 -0.85 -2.91
N VAL A 40 -16.15 -1.96 -2.21
CA VAL A 40 -17.35 -2.79 -2.28
C VAL A 40 -18.14 -2.61 -0.98
N ASN A 41 -19.41 -2.23 -1.09
CA ASN A 41 -20.28 -2.06 0.08
C ASN A 41 -20.87 -3.41 0.55
N SER A 42 -21.62 -3.38 1.66
CA SER A 42 -22.29 -4.56 2.22
C SER A 42 -23.34 -5.22 1.32
N GLU A 43 -23.79 -4.54 0.26
CA GLU A 43 -24.73 -5.07 -0.74
C GLU A 43 -24.02 -5.68 -1.97
N GLY A 44 -22.67 -5.78 -1.93
CA GLY A 44 -21.86 -6.25 -3.04
C GLY A 44 -21.75 -5.26 -4.19
N ARG A 45 -22.00 -3.97 -3.97
CA ARG A 45 -21.86 -2.93 -5.01
C ARG A 45 -20.45 -2.36 -4.98
N ALA A 46 -19.72 -2.55 -6.09
CA ALA A 46 -18.46 -1.86 -6.36
C ALA A 46 -18.71 -0.38 -6.69
N GLN A 47 -17.91 0.51 -6.10
CA GLN A 47 -17.96 1.96 -6.27
C GLN A 47 -16.55 2.51 -6.42
N TYR A 48 -16.39 3.51 -7.28
CA TYR A 48 -15.14 4.27 -7.37
C TYR A 48 -15.23 5.49 -6.47
N SER A 49 -14.23 5.64 -5.60
CA SER A 49 -13.98 6.89 -4.89
C SER A 49 -12.83 7.60 -5.59
N ASP A 50 -13.01 8.88 -5.89
CA ASP A 50 -11.95 9.76 -6.35
C ASP A 50 -11.32 10.51 -5.16
N ILE A 51 -10.19 11.17 -5.42
CA ILE A 51 -9.46 11.98 -4.44
C ILE A 51 -10.30 13.21 -4.10
N ALA A 52 -10.75 13.29 -2.84
CA ALA A 52 -11.54 14.41 -2.35
C ALA A 52 -10.68 15.51 -1.71
N VAL A 53 -9.54 15.14 -1.10
CA VAL A 53 -8.62 16.07 -0.44
C VAL A 53 -7.16 15.70 -0.73
N PRO A 54 -6.23 16.66 -0.64
CA PRO A 54 -4.81 16.36 -0.77
C PRO A 54 -4.32 15.40 0.31
N MET A 55 -3.37 14.54 -0.08
CA MET A 55 -2.75 13.56 0.81
C MET A 55 -1.95 14.24 1.93
N ALA A 56 -2.18 13.82 3.18
CA ALA A 56 -1.49 14.37 4.33
C ALA A 56 -0.05 13.84 4.46
N GLY A 57 0.88 14.75 4.72
CA GLY A 57 2.25 14.42 5.12
C GLY A 57 3.00 13.58 4.09
N GLU A 58 3.49 12.42 4.53
CA GLU A 58 4.23 11.45 3.72
C GLU A 58 3.44 10.18 3.43
N SER A 59 2.14 10.20 3.72
CA SER A 59 1.27 9.06 3.48
C SER A 59 1.26 8.69 2.01
N TRP A 60 1.15 7.40 1.68
CA TRP A 60 1.02 6.93 0.30
C TRP A 60 -0.26 6.10 0.11
N PRO A 61 -0.81 6.02 -1.11
CA PRO A 61 -1.89 5.06 -1.40
C PRO A 61 -1.43 3.63 -1.12
N ASP A 62 -2.33 2.76 -0.63
CA ASP A 62 -1.95 1.41 -0.21
C ASP A 62 -1.35 0.60 -1.36
N ALA A 63 -1.93 0.73 -2.56
CA ALA A 63 -1.43 0.04 -3.75
C ALA A 63 0.03 0.45 -4.05
N VAL A 64 0.36 1.74 -3.90
CA VAL A 64 1.72 2.25 -4.13
C VAL A 64 2.70 1.69 -3.10
N ILE A 65 2.30 1.57 -1.83
CA ILE A 65 3.11 0.96 -0.77
C ILE A 65 3.49 -0.46 -1.17
N TRP A 66 2.50 -1.29 -1.49
CA TRP A 66 2.73 -2.71 -1.76
C TRP A 66 3.45 -2.97 -3.09
N ILE A 67 3.14 -2.20 -4.14
CA ILE A 67 3.89 -2.25 -5.40
C ILE A 67 5.35 -1.87 -5.19
N SER A 68 5.62 -0.88 -4.34
CA SER A 68 7.01 -0.50 -4.01
C SER A 68 7.73 -1.64 -3.30
N VAL A 69 7.08 -2.29 -2.33
CA VAL A 69 7.63 -3.46 -1.64
C VAL A 69 7.92 -4.61 -2.62
N MET A 70 6.96 -4.94 -3.49
CA MET A 70 7.14 -5.96 -4.53
C MET A 70 8.33 -5.64 -5.43
N LYS A 71 8.48 -4.38 -5.84
CA LYS A 71 9.59 -3.95 -6.68
C LYS A 71 10.94 -4.11 -5.99
N GLU A 72 11.05 -3.75 -4.71
CA GLU A 72 12.29 -3.92 -3.93
C GLU A 72 12.62 -5.41 -3.71
N LEU A 73 11.60 -6.28 -3.70
CA LEU A 73 11.75 -7.73 -3.67
C LEU A 73 12.16 -8.34 -5.03
N GLY A 74 12.17 -7.54 -6.10
CA GLY A 74 12.45 -8.03 -7.46
C GLY A 74 11.26 -8.70 -8.15
N GLU A 75 10.05 -8.53 -7.61
CA GLU A 75 8.82 -9.11 -8.16
C GLU A 75 8.26 -8.31 -9.34
N ALA A 76 7.51 -9.00 -10.20
CA ALA A 76 6.74 -8.35 -11.25
C ALA A 76 5.66 -7.46 -10.63
N THR A 77 5.53 -6.22 -11.11
CA THR A 77 4.59 -5.24 -10.55
C THR A 77 3.59 -4.77 -11.60
N PRO A 78 2.32 -4.54 -11.20
CA PRO A 78 1.35 -3.90 -12.08
C PRO A 78 1.80 -2.48 -12.39
N SER A 79 1.65 -2.09 -13.65
CA SER A 79 2.05 -0.77 -14.17
C SER A 79 0.92 0.26 -14.06
N THR A 80 -0.32 -0.19 -13.95
CA THR A 80 -1.51 0.66 -13.90
C THR A 80 -2.51 0.24 -12.82
N PRO A 81 -3.33 1.16 -12.28
CA PRO A 81 -4.42 0.80 -11.38
C PRO A 81 -5.44 -0.14 -12.03
N ARG A 82 -5.59 -0.05 -13.36
CA ARG A 82 -6.48 -0.90 -14.14
C ARG A 82 -6.04 -2.36 -14.15
N GLU A 83 -4.74 -2.63 -14.26
CA GLU A 83 -4.21 -4.00 -14.15
C GLU A 83 -4.56 -4.63 -12.81
N ILE A 84 -4.45 -3.87 -11.71
CA ILE A 84 -4.85 -4.34 -10.37
C ILE A 84 -6.35 -4.67 -10.36
N LEU A 85 -7.18 -3.78 -10.90
CA LEU A 85 -8.63 -3.98 -10.92
C LEU A 85 -9.05 -5.15 -11.81
N ASP A 86 -8.39 -5.34 -12.95
CA ASP A 86 -8.63 -6.45 -13.87
C ASP A 86 -8.21 -7.78 -13.23
N GLU A 87 -7.09 -7.82 -12.50
CA GLU A 87 -6.68 -8.99 -11.71
C GLU A 87 -7.71 -9.33 -10.63
N VAL A 88 -8.16 -8.34 -9.84
CA VAL A 88 -9.19 -8.54 -8.81
C VAL A 88 -10.50 -9.01 -9.45
N ARG A 89 -10.90 -8.47 -10.61
CA ARG A 89 -12.10 -8.91 -11.33
C ARG A 89 -12.01 -10.34 -11.83
N ASN A 90 -10.83 -10.75 -12.31
CA ASN A 90 -10.63 -12.10 -12.84
C ASN A 90 -10.59 -13.16 -11.72
N ASN A 91 -9.97 -12.83 -10.58
CA ASN A 91 -9.83 -13.74 -9.44
C ASN A 91 -11.06 -13.73 -8.51
N HIS A 92 -11.77 -12.60 -8.46
CA HIS A 92 -12.93 -12.38 -7.60
C HIS A 92 -14.11 -11.76 -8.38
N PRO A 93 -14.65 -12.47 -9.38
CA PRO A 93 -15.75 -11.96 -10.20
C PRO A 93 -17.00 -11.62 -9.36
N GLU A 94 -17.22 -12.31 -8.24
CA GLU A 94 -18.31 -12.09 -7.29
C GLU A 94 -18.37 -10.66 -6.74
N LEU A 95 -17.23 -9.96 -6.71
CA LEU A 95 -17.15 -8.56 -6.25
C LEU A 95 -17.68 -7.57 -7.29
N PHE A 96 -17.92 -8.02 -8.53
CA PHE A 96 -18.31 -7.18 -9.67
C PHE A 96 -19.59 -7.64 -10.38
N GLU A 97 -20.26 -8.70 -9.90
CA GLU A 97 -21.45 -9.29 -10.52
C GLU A 97 -22.61 -8.30 -10.73
N ARG A 98 -22.68 -7.26 -9.90
CA ARG A 98 -23.59 -6.13 -10.13
C ARG A 98 -22.88 -5.08 -10.98
N ASN A 99 -23.10 -5.13 -12.29
CA ASN A 99 -22.64 -4.13 -13.28
C ASN A 99 -23.17 -2.73 -12.95
N TYR A 100 -22.53 -2.02 -12.03
CA TYR A 100 -22.65 -0.58 -11.91
C TYR A 100 -21.50 0.05 -12.69
N PRO A 101 -21.77 1.00 -13.61
CA PRO A 101 -20.71 1.66 -14.36
C PRO A 101 -19.79 2.39 -13.38
N VAL A 102 -18.57 1.89 -13.24
CA VAL A 102 -17.47 2.56 -12.56
C VAL A 102 -17.06 3.72 -13.49
N LYS A 103 -17.53 4.94 -13.21
CA LYS A 103 -17.06 6.12 -13.93
C LYS A 103 -15.62 6.41 -13.50
N SER A 104 -14.64 6.09 -14.35
CA SER A 104 -13.27 6.58 -14.20
C SER A 104 -13.18 8.01 -14.75
N SER A 105 -12.42 8.88 -14.08
CA SER A 105 -12.00 10.17 -14.63
C SER A 105 -11.08 9.91 -15.84
N GLU A 106 -11.26 10.66 -16.93
CA GLU A 106 -10.71 10.42 -18.28
C GLU A 106 -9.16 10.41 -18.41
N ALA A 107 -8.40 10.56 -17.33
CA ALA A 107 -6.96 10.41 -17.32
C ALA A 107 -6.53 9.49 -16.16
N GLU A 108 -6.13 8.26 -16.47
CA GLU A 108 -5.53 7.37 -15.47
C GLU A 108 -4.15 7.92 -15.08
N PRO A 109 -3.92 8.25 -13.79
CA PRO A 109 -2.58 8.62 -13.36
C PRO A 109 -1.69 7.39 -13.51
N LYS A 110 -0.58 7.53 -14.25
CA LYS A 110 0.49 6.54 -14.20
C LYS A 110 0.93 6.40 -12.75
N LEU A 111 0.92 5.18 -12.22
CA LEU A 111 1.55 4.90 -10.94
C LEU A 111 3.00 5.39 -11.04
N PRO A 112 3.51 6.16 -10.05
CA PRO A 112 4.77 6.84 -10.18
C PRO A 112 5.88 5.86 -10.54
N SER A 113 6.46 6.04 -11.74
CA SER A 113 7.61 5.28 -12.23
C SER A 113 8.93 5.75 -11.62
N THR A 114 8.91 6.78 -10.76
CA THR A 114 10.08 7.53 -10.33
C THR A 114 10.17 7.68 -8.81
N ARG A 115 11.43 7.65 -8.35
CA ARG A 115 11.91 7.67 -6.96
C ARG A 115 11.03 8.48 -6.00
N LEU A 116 10.70 7.84 -4.87
CA LEU A 116 9.97 8.39 -3.72
C LEU A 116 10.44 9.82 -3.37
N ALA A 117 9.50 10.70 -3.05
CA ALA A 117 9.80 12.03 -2.53
C ALA A 117 10.69 11.95 -1.26
N PRO A 118 11.56 12.94 -1.01
CA PRO A 118 12.35 12.97 0.22
C PRO A 118 11.43 13.16 1.44
N PRO A 119 11.66 12.41 2.52
CA PRO A 119 10.88 12.55 3.74
C PRO A 119 11.21 13.87 4.45
N LYS A 120 10.15 14.56 4.87
CA LYS A 120 10.12 15.65 5.84
C LYS A 120 10.09 15.09 7.26
N ARG A 121 11.13 15.44 8.02
CA ARG A 121 11.30 15.18 9.46
C ARG A 121 10.00 15.21 10.27
N HIS A 122 9.52 14.03 10.69
CA HIS A 122 8.60 13.87 11.82
C HIS A 122 9.34 13.26 13.01
N ARG A 123 9.10 13.83 14.21
CA ARG A 123 9.86 13.58 15.45
C ARG A 123 9.70 12.18 16.08
N GLY A 124 9.15 11.17 15.39
CA GLY A 124 8.75 9.93 16.07
C GLY A 124 8.82 8.61 15.30
N LEU A 125 8.83 8.57 13.96
CA LEU A 125 8.88 7.33 13.20
C LEU A 125 9.70 7.57 11.92
N LEU A 126 10.92 7.05 11.93
CA LEU A 126 11.98 7.08 10.89
C LEU A 126 12.45 8.48 10.42
N LEU A 127 13.77 8.71 10.50
CA LEU A 127 14.38 10.05 10.38
C LEU A 127 14.64 10.46 8.93
N ASP A 128 14.84 9.50 8.00
CA ASP A 128 14.91 9.74 6.56
C ASP A 128 14.71 8.45 5.70
N LYS A 129 14.64 8.63 4.38
CA LYS A 129 14.36 7.59 3.37
C LYS A 129 15.53 6.63 3.18
N SER A 130 16.75 7.08 3.39
CA SER A 130 17.94 6.22 3.37
C SER A 130 17.94 5.25 4.56
N GLU A 131 17.52 5.71 5.74
CA GLU A 131 17.35 4.85 6.92
C GLU A 131 16.20 3.85 6.72
N TRP A 132 15.10 4.28 6.11
CA TRP A 132 13.99 3.41 5.72
C TRP A 132 14.42 2.35 4.69
N LEU A 133 15.06 2.74 3.59
CA LEU A 133 15.58 1.81 2.56
C LEU A 133 16.56 0.82 3.18
N ARG A 134 17.45 1.30 4.05
CA ARG A 134 18.40 0.45 4.77
C ARG A 134 17.69 -0.55 5.67
N LYS A 135 16.71 -0.13 6.48
CA LYS A 135 15.96 -1.03 7.38
C LYS A 135 15.11 -2.05 6.61
N LEU A 136 14.54 -1.65 5.47
CA LEU A 136 13.84 -2.55 4.56
C LEU A 136 14.82 -3.58 4.00
N GLN A 137 15.94 -3.14 3.43
CA GLN A 137 16.98 -4.02 2.91
C GLN A 137 17.50 -4.99 3.98
N GLU A 138 17.76 -4.51 5.20
CA GLU A 138 18.17 -5.34 6.34
C GLU A 138 17.13 -6.40 6.69
N HIS A 139 15.84 -6.06 6.63
CA HIS A 139 14.75 -7.04 6.83
C HIS A 139 14.67 -8.05 5.68
N LEU A 140 14.84 -7.61 4.44
CA LEU A 140 14.81 -8.47 3.27
C LEU A 140 16.00 -9.44 3.26
N ASP A 141 17.20 -8.96 3.57
CA ASP A 141 18.41 -9.78 3.66
C ASP A 141 18.31 -10.79 4.80
N PHE A 142 17.77 -10.40 5.96
CA PHE A 142 17.47 -11.34 7.04
C PHE A 142 16.42 -12.39 6.64
N SER A 143 15.45 -12.03 5.79
CA SER A 143 14.43 -12.97 5.31
C SER A 143 15.00 -14.03 4.35
N LYS A 144 16.02 -13.68 3.55
CA LYS A 144 16.72 -14.59 2.64
C LYS A 144 17.50 -15.68 3.37
N GLU A 145 17.97 -15.41 4.59
CA GLU A 145 18.60 -16.45 5.43
C GLU A 145 17.60 -17.51 5.93
N PHE A 146 16.28 -17.26 5.86
CA PHE A 146 15.28 -18.07 6.54
C PHE A 146 14.24 -18.74 5.62
N SER A 147 14.16 -18.35 4.33
CA SER A 147 13.25 -18.97 3.37
C SER A 147 13.95 -19.18 2.02
N PRO A 148 14.02 -20.42 1.50
CA PRO A 148 14.60 -20.71 0.18
C PRO A 148 13.73 -20.21 -0.99
N TRP A 149 12.66 -19.47 -0.72
CA TRP A 149 11.73 -18.92 -1.70
C TRP A 149 11.83 -17.38 -1.84
N PHE A 150 12.87 -16.76 -1.25
CA PHE A 150 13.26 -15.35 -1.45
C PHE A 150 14.76 -15.23 -1.74
#